data_AF-A0A7C4T352-F1
#
_entry.id   AF-A0A7C4T352-F1
#
_cell.length_a   1.000
_cell.length_b   1.000
_cell.length_c   1.000
_cell.angle_alpha   90.00
_cell.angle_beta   90.00
_cell.angle_gamma   90.00
#
_symmetry.space_group_name_H-M   'P 1'
#
loop_
_entity.id
_entity.type
_entity.pdbx_description
1 polymer ?
#
loop_
_entity_poly.entity_id
_entity_poly.type
_entity_poly.pdbx_seq_one_letter_code
_entity_poly.pdbx_strand_id
1 'polypeptide(L)'
;MQNNSITSQLTERFGEGSIIFQPAVDGVPTCWVDKSKIIAVLSFLKNEVSRPYRMLYDLTAIDERERMNRSSLPVPTDFTVVYHLTSYGRNEDIRIKVPLLGEYPVMPSITQLWANANWYEREVYDMFGIRFEGHPFLQRILMPRNWQGHPLRKEHPARATEMGPFVFTEDDRTVADEMLQFKPEEWGMTRNSDDADFLFLNLGPDHPGTHGLLRLVLQLEGEEIVDVVPDIGYHHRGAEKMGERQTWHKFIPYTDRIDYTAGVINNLAYLLSVEKLAGIEVPPRAQVIRVMLTELYRIASHLVWYGTFAQDLGQISPVFYTFNDRERVFDIISAITGGRMHANWFRIGGVAQDLPQGWQQMIADFLKHFPKSLREWDKVVMRNRIIKARTIGIGVFNTDEAIEWGATGPALRATGLEWDLRKKRPYSSYDQFEFDIPTGKNGDCYDRARVRIEEMWQSLRIIEQCMRRMPDGPYKSLHPLATPPLKEHTMYDIETLINHFLGVSWGPVIPEGEAMIQTEGAKGSNAYYLISDNNTSAYRCRIRTPSFAHIQMVPFISRGYTIADLLAILGAVDFVLADLDR
;
A
#
# COMPACT_ATOMS: atom_id res chain seq x y z
N MET A 1 2.22 -24.87 30.05
CA MET A 1 2.47 -24.45 28.66
C MET A 1 3.23 -23.14 28.73
N GLN A 2 4.57 -23.17 28.70
CA GLN A 2 5.39 -21.96 28.74
C GLN A 2 5.15 -21.16 27.45
N ASN A 3 4.86 -19.86 27.60
CA ASN A 3 4.68 -18.92 26.49
C ASN A 3 6.00 -18.83 25.70
N ASN A 4 6.09 -19.57 24.60
CA ASN A 4 7.19 -19.53 23.63
C ASN A 4 7.06 -18.29 22.73
N SER A 5 7.13 -17.09 23.31
CA SER A 5 7.07 -15.85 22.51
C SER A 5 8.28 -15.77 21.58
N ILE A 6 8.08 -15.21 20.39
CA ILE A 6 9.19 -15.06 19.41
C ILE A 6 10.36 -14.26 19.99
N THR A 7 10.05 -13.32 20.88
CA THR A 7 11.03 -12.52 21.61
C THR A 7 11.95 -13.39 22.46
N SER A 8 11.41 -14.38 23.19
CA SER A 8 12.22 -15.31 23.98
C SER A 8 13.10 -16.21 23.09
N GLN A 9 12.58 -16.70 21.96
CA GLN A 9 13.36 -17.53 21.03
C GLN A 9 14.56 -16.75 20.43
N LEU A 10 14.36 -15.47 20.12
CA LEU A 10 15.42 -14.59 19.65
C LEU A 10 16.49 -14.37 20.74
N THR A 11 16.06 -14.14 21.97
CA THR A 11 16.97 -13.97 23.12
C THR A 11 17.77 -15.24 23.42
N GLU A 12 17.13 -16.42 23.37
CA GLU A 12 17.80 -17.72 23.60
C GLU A 12 18.84 -18.02 22.51
N ARG A 13 18.55 -17.69 21.24
CA ARG A 13 19.44 -18.01 20.11
C ARG A 13 20.64 -17.07 20.00
N PHE A 14 20.44 -15.77 20.24
CA PHE A 14 21.47 -14.74 19.99
C PHE A 14 22.05 -14.09 21.28
N GLY A 15 21.48 -14.42 22.45
CA GLY A 15 21.91 -13.93 23.77
C GLY A 15 21.30 -12.57 24.15
N GLU A 16 21.10 -12.36 25.46
CA GLU A 16 20.40 -11.21 26.07
C GLU A 16 21.02 -9.83 25.77
N GLY A 17 22.28 -9.76 25.33
CA GLY A 17 22.94 -8.50 24.97
C GLY A 17 22.97 -8.16 23.48
N SER A 18 22.56 -9.09 22.60
CA SER A 18 22.66 -8.90 21.14
C SER A 18 21.45 -8.23 20.51
N ILE A 19 20.31 -8.28 21.19
CA ILE A 19 19.01 -7.83 20.68
C ILE A 19 18.37 -6.93 21.74
N ILE A 20 18.08 -5.68 21.38
CA ILE A 20 17.47 -4.71 22.30
C ILE A 20 16.02 -4.53 21.91
N PHE A 21 15.08 -4.88 22.80
CA PHE A 21 13.66 -4.72 22.53
C PHE A 21 13.20 -3.28 22.79
N GLN A 22 12.38 -2.76 21.88
CA GLN A 22 11.74 -1.46 21.98
C GLN A 22 10.21 -1.66 22.11
N PRO A 23 9.56 -1.06 23.12
CA PRO A 23 8.10 -1.04 23.18
C PRO A 23 7.55 -0.16 22.05
N ALA A 24 6.52 -0.65 21.36
CA ALA A 24 5.82 0.08 20.32
C ALA A 24 4.33 0.21 20.64
N VAL A 25 3.71 1.31 20.21
CA VAL A 25 2.33 1.65 20.60
C VAL A 25 1.31 0.72 19.94
N ASP A 26 1.63 0.22 18.75
CA ASP A 26 0.83 -0.79 18.04
C ASP A 26 0.93 -2.21 18.64
N GLY A 27 1.86 -2.44 19.58
CA GLY A 27 2.08 -3.74 20.21
C GLY A 27 2.85 -4.75 19.35
N VAL A 28 3.33 -4.35 18.17
CA VAL A 28 4.18 -5.22 17.34
C VAL A 28 5.56 -5.32 18.00
N PRO A 29 6.09 -6.55 18.24
CA PRO A 29 7.43 -6.73 18.77
C PRO A 29 8.47 -6.02 17.89
N THR A 30 9.09 -4.96 18.41
CA THR A 30 10.18 -4.24 17.75
C THR A 30 11.49 -4.57 18.45
N CYS A 31 12.50 -4.99 17.70
CA CYS A 31 13.83 -5.23 18.24
C CYS A 31 14.93 -4.57 17.40
N TRP A 32 16.02 -4.18 18.07
CA TRP A 32 17.20 -3.61 17.46
C TRP A 32 18.29 -4.67 17.37
N VAL A 33 18.90 -4.80 16.21
CA VAL A 33 19.92 -5.80 15.89
C VAL A 33 21.10 -5.12 15.22
N ASP A 34 22.31 -5.49 15.62
CA ASP A 34 23.53 -5.00 14.97
C ASP A 34 23.63 -5.49 13.51
N LYS A 35 24.17 -4.63 12.63
CA LYS A 35 24.32 -4.94 11.20
C LYS A 35 25.06 -6.24 10.91
N SER A 36 26.00 -6.66 11.76
CA SER A 36 26.78 -7.90 11.57
C SER A 36 25.96 -9.17 11.76
N LYS A 37 24.84 -9.10 12.50
CA LYS A 37 24.00 -10.26 12.85
C LYS A 37 22.70 -10.32 12.05
N ILE A 38 22.40 -9.32 11.22
CA ILE A 38 21.11 -9.17 10.57
C ILE A 38 20.75 -10.38 9.67
N ILE A 39 21.67 -10.85 8.83
CA ILE A 39 21.42 -12.01 7.95
C ILE A 39 21.09 -13.25 8.79
N ALA A 40 21.82 -13.48 9.88
CA ALA A 40 21.60 -14.64 10.74
C ALA A 40 20.22 -14.57 11.45
N VAL A 41 19.85 -13.40 11.97
CA VAL A 41 18.54 -13.19 12.61
C VAL A 41 17.40 -13.37 11.61
N LEU A 42 17.52 -12.78 10.42
CA LEU A 42 16.51 -12.88 9.38
C LEU A 42 16.36 -14.32 8.85
N SER A 43 17.47 -15.02 8.62
CA SER A 43 17.45 -16.43 8.22
C SER A 43 16.82 -17.32 9.28
N PHE A 44 17.13 -17.08 10.57
CA PHE A 44 16.49 -17.79 11.69
C PHE A 44 14.97 -17.60 11.69
N LEU A 45 14.49 -16.36 11.54
CA LEU A 45 13.05 -16.05 11.50
C LEU A 45 12.33 -16.64 10.29
N LYS A 46 13.03 -16.75 9.14
CA LYS A 46 12.47 -17.34 7.91
C LYS A 46 12.45 -18.86 7.93
N ASN A 47 13.46 -19.53 8.49
CA ASN A 47 13.69 -20.96 8.26
C ASN A 47 13.65 -21.83 9.52
N GLU A 48 14.12 -21.32 10.67
CA GLU A 48 14.36 -22.15 11.87
C GLU A 48 13.20 -22.08 12.87
N VAL A 49 12.45 -20.98 12.89
CA VAL A 49 11.35 -20.74 13.82
C VAL A 49 10.11 -21.59 13.51
N SER A 50 9.47 -22.12 14.55
CA SER A 50 8.18 -22.80 14.41
C SER A 50 7.12 -21.83 13.87
N ARG A 51 6.54 -22.11 12.70
CA ARG A 51 5.69 -21.16 11.94
C ARG A 51 6.48 -19.89 11.55
N PRO A 52 7.24 -19.94 10.45
CA PRO A 52 8.20 -18.90 10.09
C PRO A 52 7.56 -17.59 9.62
N TYR A 53 8.37 -16.53 9.59
CA TYR A 53 8.07 -15.25 8.96
C TYR A 53 8.45 -15.31 7.49
N ARG A 54 7.57 -15.89 6.68
CA ARG A 54 7.82 -16.08 5.24
C ARG A 54 7.71 -14.80 4.44
N MET A 55 6.89 -13.83 4.88
CA MET A 55 6.64 -12.61 4.12
C MET A 55 7.51 -11.46 4.63
N LEU A 56 8.31 -10.88 3.75
CA LEU A 56 8.81 -9.51 3.91
C LEU A 56 7.68 -8.56 3.50
N TYR A 57 7.02 -7.96 4.49
CA TYR A 57 5.86 -7.10 4.27
C TYR A 57 6.24 -5.71 3.77
N ASP A 58 7.32 -5.15 4.34
CA ASP A 58 7.92 -3.87 3.96
C ASP A 58 9.39 -3.81 4.42
N LEU A 59 10.17 -3.00 3.71
CA LEU A 59 11.52 -2.61 4.10
C LEU A 59 11.69 -1.12 3.78
N THR A 60 12.06 -0.34 4.80
CA THR A 60 12.23 1.12 4.70
C THR A 60 13.42 1.56 5.54
N ALA A 61 13.84 2.83 5.38
CA ALA A 61 14.73 3.49 6.30
C ALA A 61 14.12 4.74 6.94
N ILE A 62 14.83 5.25 7.94
CA ILE A 62 14.55 6.47 8.70
C ILE A 62 15.88 7.22 8.81
N ASP A 63 15.87 8.51 8.50
CA ASP A 63 16.97 9.43 8.80
C ASP A 63 16.72 10.03 10.19
N GLU A 64 17.54 9.65 11.18
CA GLU A 64 17.36 9.95 12.61
C GLU A 64 18.19 11.17 13.06
N ARG A 65 18.96 11.79 12.14
CA ARG A 65 19.95 12.84 12.47
C ARG A 65 19.32 14.09 13.09
N GLU A 66 18.12 14.46 12.64
CA GLU A 66 17.37 15.64 13.13
C GLU A 66 16.31 15.30 14.18
N ARG A 67 16.29 14.08 14.73
CA ARG A 67 15.29 13.71 15.74
C ARG A 67 15.47 14.54 17.02
N MET A 68 14.39 15.13 17.53
CA MET A 68 14.49 15.97 18.75
C MET A 68 15.01 15.19 19.97
N ASN A 69 14.44 14.01 20.22
CA ASN A 69 14.80 13.16 21.36
C ASN A 69 15.67 11.97 20.92
N ARG A 70 16.90 12.20 20.46
CA ARG A 70 17.82 11.08 20.11
C ARG A 70 18.14 10.16 21.29
N SER A 71 18.05 10.67 22.52
CA SER A 71 18.23 9.88 23.76
C SER A 71 17.12 8.85 24.01
N SER A 72 15.97 8.97 23.35
CA SER A 72 14.89 7.96 23.40
C SER A 72 15.24 6.68 22.63
N LEU A 73 16.19 6.77 21.69
CA LEU A 73 16.62 5.63 20.89
C LEU A 73 17.51 4.72 21.73
N PRO A 74 17.33 3.38 21.62
CA PRO A 74 18.14 2.45 22.40
C PRO A 74 19.63 2.48 22.04
N VAL A 75 19.95 2.90 20.80
CA VAL A 75 21.30 2.94 20.26
C VAL A 75 21.51 4.27 19.52
N PRO A 76 22.66 4.95 19.70
CA PRO A 76 23.01 6.09 18.87
C PRO A 76 23.06 5.70 17.40
N THR A 77 22.30 6.39 16.55
CA THR A 77 22.13 6.05 15.14
C THR A 77 21.88 7.31 14.32
N ASP A 78 22.42 7.36 13.11
CA ASP A 78 22.17 8.40 12.12
C ASP A 78 21.07 7.96 11.14
N PHE A 79 21.07 6.67 10.77
CA PHE A 79 20.05 6.06 9.93
C PHE A 79 19.56 4.75 10.55
N THR A 80 18.26 4.49 10.50
CA THR A 80 17.67 3.22 10.93
C THR A 80 17.07 2.51 9.72
N VAL A 81 17.49 1.28 9.43
CA VAL A 81 16.79 0.40 8.47
C VAL A 81 15.78 -0.44 9.23
N VAL A 82 14.55 -0.51 8.74
CA VAL A 82 13.42 -1.20 9.37
C VAL A 82 12.92 -2.30 8.44
N TYR A 83 12.96 -3.54 8.93
CA TYR A 83 12.36 -4.71 8.29
C TYR A 83 11.03 -5.00 8.98
N HIS A 84 9.95 -5.11 8.22
CA HIS A 84 8.65 -5.57 8.71
C HIS A 84 8.37 -6.96 8.14
N LEU A 85 8.27 -7.95 9.01
CA LEU A 85 8.01 -9.34 8.61
C LEU A 85 6.66 -9.80 9.14
N THR A 86 5.94 -10.58 8.34
CA THR A 86 4.63 -11.14 8.69
C THR A 86 4.66 -12.66 8.64
N SER A 87 4.09 -13.29 9.67
CA SER A 87 3.86 -14.73 9.72
C SER A 87 2.37 -15.04 9.70
N TYR A 88 1.88 -15.54 8.56
CA TYR A 88 0.48 -15.95 8.40
C TYR A 88 0.09 -17.11 9.33
N GLY A 89 1.01 -18.04 9.60
CA GLY A 89 0.76 -19.18 10.50
C GLY A 89 0.64 -18.78 11.97
N ARG A 90 1.29 -17.68 12.38
CA ARG A 90 1.18 -17.11 13.73
C ARG A 90 0.09 -16.06 13.84
N ASN A 91 -0.30 -15.45 12.72
CA ASN A 91 -1.05 -14.20 12.69
C ASN A 91 -0.32 -13.08 13.46
N GLU A 92 1.01 -13.05 13.39
CA GLU A 92 1.87 -12.11 14.10
C GLU A 92 2.83 -11.41 13.15
N ASP A 93 3.18 -10.18 13.47
CA ASP A 93 4.22 -9.41 12.79
C ASP A 93 5.42 -9.22 13.72
N ILE A 94 6.58 -8.93 13.15
CA ILE A 94 7.77 -8.51 13.89
C ILE A 94 8.49 -7.40 13.13
N ARG A 95 9.00 -6.41 13.87
CA ARG A 95 9.84 -5.35 13.33
C ARG A 95 11.27 -5.50 13.81
N ILE A 96 12.20 -5.45 12.86
CA ILE A 96 13.64 -5.47 13.15
C ILE A 96 14.23 -4.16 12.68
N LYS A 97 14.92 -3.47 13.58
CA LYS A 97 15.61 -2.22 13.32
C LYS A 97 17.10 -2.42 13.36
N VAL A 98 17.81 -1.83 12.40
CA VAL A 98 19.27 -1.88 12.35
C VAL A 98 19.80 -0.45 12.41
N PRO A 99 20.58 -0.10 13.45
CA PRO A 99 21.19 1.21 13.56
C PRO A 99 22.40 1.32 12.64
N LEU A 100 22.54 2.47 11.98
CA LEU A 100 23.62 2.77 11.06
C LEU A 100 24.22 4.14 11.38
N LEU A 101 25.54 4.24 11.25
CA LEU A 101 26.30 5.44 11.52
C LEU A 101 27.02 5.92 10.25
N GLY A 102 27.16 7.23 10.12
CA GLY A 102 27.85 7.87 9.00
C GLY A 102 26.91 8.37 7.89
N GLU A 103 27.49 9.10 6.93
CA GLU A 103 26.75 9.83 5.90
C GLU A 103 26.22 8.95 4.75
N TYR A 104 26.96 7.89 4.41
CA TYR A 104 26.60 6.91 3.38
C TYR A 104 26.77 5.50 3.93
N PRO A 105 25.86 5.06 4.81
CA PRO A 105 26.01 3.77 5.46
C PRO A 105 25.78 2.62 4.48
N VAL A 106 26.29 1.46 4.85
CA VAL A 106 26.27 0.23 4.06
C VAL A 106 25.63 -0.90 4.87
N MET A 107 24.83 -1.71 4.20
CA MET A 107 24.11 -2.87 4.73
C MET A 107 24.35 -4.09 3.84
N PRO A 108 24.34 -5.33 4.39
CA PRO A 108 24.27 -6.51 3.55
C PRO A 108 22.88 -6.65 2.91
N SER A 109 22.83 -7.07 1.64
CA SER A 109 21.59 -7.39 0.94
C SER A 109 20.94 -8.66 1.48
N ILE A 110 19.62 -8.67 1.53
CA ILE A 110 18.77 -9.81 1.93
C ILE A 110 18.00 -10.38 0.73
N THR A 111 18.33 -9.99 -0.49
CA THR A 111 17.73 -10.53 -1.74
C THR A 111 17.88 -12.03 -1.89
N GLN A 112 18.90 -12.64 -1.26
CA GLN A 112 19.07 -14.10 -1.19
C GLN A 112 18.08 -14.76 -0.22
N LEU A 113 17.57 -13.99 0.76
CA LEU A 113 16.58 -14.46 1.72
C LEU A 113 15.17 -14.21 1.23
N TRP A 114 14.85 -13.05 0.64
CA TRP A 114 13.54 -12.77 0.06
C TRP A 114 13.64 -12.16 -1.33
N ALA A 115 12.92 -12.74 -2.29
CA ALA A 115 12.93 -12.25 -3.67
C ALA A 115 12.42 -10.80 -3.79
N ASN A 116 11.37 -10.46 -3.02
CA ASN A 116 10.78 -9.12 -3.06
C ASN A 116 11.63 -8.03 -2.40
N ALA A 117 12.73 -8.37 -1.72
CA ALA A 117 13.64 -7.40 -1.14
C ALA A 117 14.35 -6.54 -2.21
N ASN A 118 14.41 -7.01 -3.45
CA ASN A 118 15.09 -6.33 -4.55
C ASN A 118 14.61 -4.88 -4.71
N TRP A 119 13.30 -4.67 -4.88
CA TRP A 119 12.77 -3.33 -5.05
C TRP A 119 12.84 -2.48 -3.79
N TYR A 120 12.62 -3.06 -2.61
CA TYR A 120 12.68 -2.31 -1.36
C TYR A 120 14.10 -1.83 -1.02
N GLU A 121 15.13 -2.65 -1.27
CA GLU A 121 16.52 -2.22 -1.09
C GLU A 121 16.91 -1.11 -2.08
N ARG A 122 16.45 -1.21 -3.33
CA ARG A 122 16.62 -0.15 -4.34
C ARG A 122 15.90 1.13 -3.94
N GLU A 123 14.69 1.04 -3.39
CA GLU A 123 13.94 2.20 -2.91
C GLU A 123 14.66 2.88 -1.74
N VAL A 124 15.18 2.12 -0.78
CA VAL A 124 15.96 2.67 0.33
C VAL A 124 17.26 3.31 -0.16
N TYR A 125 17.94 2.70 -1.13
CA TYR A 125 19.10 3.30 -1.77
C TYR A 125 18.75 4.62 -2.48
N ASP A 126 17.67 4.66 -3.25
CA ASP A 126 17.26 5.84 -3.98
C ASP A 126 16.86 7.00 -3.05
N MET A 127 16.08 6.68 -2.02
CA MET A 127 15.48 7.67 -1.12
C MET A 127 16.38 8.11 0.03
N PHE A 128 17.32 7.27 0.49
CA PHE A 128 18.19 7.54 1.64
C PHE A 128 19.69 7.37 1.36
N GLY A 129 20.10 6.79 0.24
CA GLY A 129 21.51 6.61 -0.11
C GLY A 129 22.23 5.51 0.68
N ILE A 130 21.48 4.62 1.32
CA ILE A 130 22.03 3.46 2.03
C ILE A 130 22.37 2.39 0.99
N ARG A 131 23.62 1.94 0.95
CA ARG A 131 24.07 0.95 -0.04
C ARG A 131 23.89 -0.47 0.48
N PHE A 132 23.43 -1.37 -0.38
CA PHE A 132 23.28 -2.79 -0.08
C PHE A 132 24.36 -3.63 -0.79
N GLU A 133 25.30 -4.18 -0.02
CA GLU A 133 26.36 -5.07 -0.52
C GLU A 133 25.79 -6.43 -0.92
N GLY A 134 26.17 -6.91 -2.11
CA GLY A 134 25.68 -8.17 -2.65
C GLY A 134 24.31 -8.10 -3.34
N HIS A 135 23.71 -6.91 -3.44
CA HIS A 135 22.47 -6.72 -4.19
C HIS A 135 22.72 -6.91 -5.70
N PRO A 136 21.89 -7.67 -6.43
CA PRO A 136 22.14 -8.03 -7.83
C PRO A 136 22.16 -6.83 -8.78
N PHE A 137 21.32 -5.82 -8.52
CA PHE A 137 21.19 -4.64 -9.38
C PHE A 137 20.81 -3.39 -8.59
N LEU A 138 21.76 -2.80 -7.86
CA LEU A 138 21.49 -1.65 -7.00
C LEU A 138 21.55 -0.35 -7.82
N GLN A 139 20.39 0.08 -8.31
CA GLN A 139 20.20 1.38 -8.99
C GLN A 139 18.95 2.08 -8.46
N ARG A 140 18.88 3.40 -8.73
CA ARG A 140 17.66 4.20 -8.49
C ARG A 140 16.45 3.53 -9.16
N ILE A 141 15.29 3.67 -8.55
CA ILE A 141 14.06 2.98 -8.98
C ILE A 141 12.89 3.94 -9.16
N LEU A 142 12.80 5.02 -8.37
CA LEU A 142 11.76 6.03 -8.48
C LEU A 142 12.30 7.33 -9.09
N MET A 143 13.54 7.69 -8.80
CA MET A 143 14.14 8.93 -9.28
C MET A 143 14.97 8.72 -10.54
N PRO A 144 15.02 9.73 -11.44
CA PRO A 144 15.92 9.73 -12.56
C PRO A 144 17.36 9.46 -12.15
N ARG A 145 18.13 8.78 -13.01
CA ARG A 145 19.52 8.40 -12.72
C ARG A 145 20.43 9.60 -12.42
N ASN A 146 20.17 10.75 -13.03
CA ASN A 146 20.88 12.01 -12.82
C ASN A 146 20.41 12.81 -11.60
N TRP A 147 19.40 12.32 -10.84
CA TRP A 147 18.91 13.02 -9.67
C TRP A 147 20.03 13.21 -8.64
N GLN A 148 20.18 14.44 -8.13
CA GLN A 148 21.19 14.78 -7.14
C GLN A 148 20.59 14.70 -5.74
N GLY A 149 21.24 13.95 -4.85
CA GLY A 149 20.78 13.73 -3.48
C GLY A 149 19.71 12.65 -3.33
N HIS A 150 19.06 12.67 -2.16
CA HIS A 150 18.18 11.62 -1.67
C HIS A 150 16.92 12.24 -1.04
N PRO A 151 15.74 12.15 -1.69
CA PRO A 151 14.56 12.93 -1.33
C PRO A 151 14.06 12.78 0.11
N LEU A 152 14.21 11.60 0.72
CA LEU A 152 13.70 11.31 2.08
C LEU A 152 14.73 11.58 3.19
N ARG A 153 15.94 12.04 2.85
CA ARG A 153 16.86 12.59 3.87
C ARG A 153 16.32 13.90 4.41
N LYS A 154 16.57 14.19 5.69
CA LYS A 154 16.06 15.40 6.36
C LYS A 154 16.59 16.69 5.74
N GLU A 155 17.87 16.69 5.38
CA GLU A 155 18.54 17.79 4.69
C GLU A 155 18.03 18.08 3.27
N HIS A 156 17.35 17.13 2.62
CA HIS A 156 16.87 17.34 1.26
C HIS A 156 15.70 18.32 1.26
N PRO A 157 15.73 19.37 0.42
CA PRO A 157 14.68 20.38 0.36
C PRO A 157 13.33 19.77 0.02
N ALA A 158 12.28 20.29 0.66
CA ALA A 158 10.90 19.87 0.48
C ALA A 158 10.07 20.93 -0.27
N ARG A 159 10.59 22.14 -0.48
CA ARG A 159 9.93 23.21 -1.24
C ARG A 159 10.73 23.53 -2.50
N ALA A 160 10.00 23.80 -3.58
CA ALA A 160 10.60 24.45 -4.75
C ALA A 160 11.26 25.80 -4.39
N THR A 161 10.75 26.52 -3.37
CA THR A 161 11.34 27.78 -2.90
C THR A 161 12.66 27.61 -2.15
N GLU A 162 13.00 26.39 -1.71
CA GLU A 162 14.29 26.06 -1.08
C GLU A 162 15.35 25.71 -2.13
N MET A 163 14.92 25.50 -3.38
CA MET A 163 15.79 25.22 -4.52
C MET A 163 15.93 26.47 -5.39
N GLY A 164 17.04 26.54 -6.14
CA GLY A 164 17.19 27.54 -7.20
C GLY A 164 16.12 27.37 -8.29
N PRO A 165 15.91 28.38 -9.16
CA PRO A 165 15.01 28.23 -10.30
C PRO A 165 15.46 27.02 -11.15
N PHE A 166 14.51 26.14 -11.46
CA PHE A 166 14.79 24.99 -12.32
C PHE A 166 15.11 25.48 -13.73
N VAL A 167 16.32 25.20 -14.20
CA VAL A 167 16.77 25.45 -15.56
C VAL A 167 17.06 24.09 -16.17
N PHE A 168 16.46 23.83 -17.32
CA PHE A 168 16.68 22.61 -18.09
C PHE A 168 17.37 22.98 -19.40
N THR A 169 18.68 22.75 -19.45
CA THR A 169 19.51 23.12 -20.60
C THR A 169 19.43 22.08 -21.72
N GLU A 170 19.94 22.40 -22.92
CA GLU A 170 20.02 21.40 -24.00
C GLU A 170 20.99 20.25 -23.66
N ASP A 171 22.04 20.53 -22.90
CA ASP A 171 22.95 19.50 -22.39
C ASP A 171 22.23 18.57 -21.42
N ASP A 172 21.44 19.12 -20.49
CA ASP A 172 20.62 18.32 -19.57
C ASP A 172 19.62 17.44 -20.32
N ARG A 173 19.02 17.96 -21.41
CA ARG A 173 18.12 17.18 -22.26
C ARG A 173 18.85 16.03 -22.96
N THR A 174 20.04 16.29 -23.50
CA THR A 174 20.86 15.27 -24.17
C THR A 174 21.22 14.15 -23.20
N VAL A 175 21.66 14.50 -21.99
CA VAL A 175 21.95 13.52 -20.93
C VAL A 175 20.70 12.73 -20.53
N ALA A 176 19.55 13.39 -20.40
CA ALA A 176 18.29 12.72 -20.09
C ALA A 176 17.85 11.74 -21.19
N ASP A 177 17.96 12.15 -22.46
CA ASP A 177 17.61 11.32 -23.62
C ASP A 177 18.51 10.08 -23.70
N GLU A 178 19.82 10.22 -23.47
CA GLU A 178 20.75 9.09 -23.40
C GLU A 178 20.41 8.14 -22.24
N MET A 179 19.99 8.66 -21.09
CA MET A 179 19.61 7.85 -19.93
C MET A 179 18.29 7.09 -20.13
N LEU A 180 17.40 7.59 -20.99
CA LEU A 180 16.17 6.88 -21.36
C LEU A 180 16.43 5.69 -22.29
N GLN A 181 17.60 5.64 -22.95
CA GLN A 181 17.98 4.51 -23.78
C GLN A 181 18.19 3.27 -22.92
N PHE A 182 17.43 2.22 -23.23
CA PHE A 182 17.56 0.95 -22.55
C PHE A 182 18.82 0.22 -23.03
N LYS A 183 19.66 -0.20 -22.09
CA LYS A 183 20.86 -1.00 -22.34
C LYS A 183 20.65 -2.40 -21.77
N PRO A 184 20.39 -3.41 -22.61
CA PRO A 184 20.11 -4.78 -22.17
C PRO A 184 21.20 -5.36 -21.26
N GLU A 185 22.46 -4.99 -21.52
CA GLU A 185 23.62 -5.51 -20.79
C GLU A 185 23.62 -5.12 -19.31
N GLU A 186 23.05 -3.96 -18.97
CA GLU A 186 22.95 -3.51 -17.58
C GLU A 186 21.99 -4.40 -16.77
N TRP A 187 21.00 -5.00 -17.43
CA TRP A 187 19.98 -5.84 -16.82
C TRP A 187 20.30 -7.34 -16.89
N GLY A 188 21.50 -7.69 -17.36
CA GLY A 188 21.90 -9.09 -17.57
C GLY A 188 21.19 -9.77 -18.73
N MET A 189 20.54 -9.02 -19.62
CA MET A 189 19.85 -9.54 -20.79
C MET A 189 20.84 -9.80 -21.92
N THR A 190 20.73 -10.96 -22.55
CA THR A 190 21.51 -11.34 -23.75
C THR A 190 20.84 -10.82 -25.01
N ARG A 191 21.63 -10.43 -26.03
CA ARG A 191 21.06 -9.96 -27.32
C ARG A 191 20.77 -11.10 -28.30
N ASN A 192 21.41 -12.24 -28.12
CA ASN A 192 21.29 -13.42 -28.97
C ASN A 192 21.48 -14.70 -28.14
N SER A 193 20.87 -15.79 -28.60
CA SER A 193 21.19 -17.17 -28.25
C SER A 193 21.94 -17.83 -29.43
N ASP A 194 22.38 -19.07 -29.28
CA ASP A 194 23.03 -19.82 -30.37
C ASP A 194 22.09 -20.01 -31.60
N ASP A 195 20.76 -19.96 -31.38
CA ASP A 195 19.74 -20.26 -32.38
C ASP A 195 18.86 -19.06 -32.79
N ALA A 196 18.86 -17.93 -32.06
CA ALA A 196 18.00 -16.78 -32.35
C ALA A 196 18.53 -15.42 -31.84
N ASP A 197 18.21 -14.34 -32.57
CA ASP A 197 18.38 -12.95 -32.08
C ASP A 197 17.14 -12.51 -31.29
N PHE A 198 17.34 -11.90 -30.11
CA PHE A 198 16.24 -11.39 -29.29
C PHE A 198 15.78 -10.01 -29.75
N LEU A 199 14.47 -9.78 -29.74
CA LEU A 199 13.87 -8.48 -29.99
C LEU A 199 13.61 -7.76 -28.65
N PHE A 200 14.07 -6.51 -28.54
CA PHE A 200 13.74 -5.66 -27.42
C PHE A 200 12.60 -4.72 -27.79
N LEU A 201 11.47 -4.82 -27.08
CA LEU A 201 10.30 -3.99 -27.30
C LEU A 201 10.02 -3.12 -26.08
N ASN A 202 9.86 -1.82 -26.29
CA ASN A 202 9.44 -0.89 -25.26
C ASN A 202 7.91 -0.74 -25.29
N LEU A 203 7.24 -1.22 -24.24
CA LEU A 203 5.80 -1.10 -24.05
C LEU A 203 5.52 0.02 -23.04
N GLY A 204 5.07 1.17 -23.53
CA GLY A 204 4.88 2.40 -22.73
C GLY A 204 6.07 3.38 -22.84
N PRO A 205 6.09 4.47 -22.04
CA PRO A 205 5.15 4.78 -20.95
C PRO A 205 3.75 5.22 -21.40
N ASP A 206 3.58 5.59 -22.67
CA ASP A 206 2.26 5.93 -23.23
C ASP A 206 1.69 4.74 -24.02
N HIS A 207 0.88 3.92 -23.35
CA HIS A 207 0.18 2.79 -23.98
C HIS A 207 -1.17 2.54 -23.29
N PRO A 208 -2.27 2.26 -24.03
CA PRO A 208 -3.58 2.06 -23.41
C PRO A 208 -3.62 0.90 -22.38
N GLY A 209 -2.90 -0.19 -22.67
CA GLY A 209 -2.85 -1.37 -21.80
C GLY A 209 -1.98 -1.24 -20.54
N THR A 210 -1.27 -0.13 -20.36
CA THR A 210 -0.48 0.13 -19.14
C THR A 210 -1.24 1.02 -18.13
N HIS A 211 -2.46 1.46 -18.48
CA HIS A 211 -3.33 2.30 -17.65
C HIS A 211 -2.63 3.52 -17.04
N GLY A 212 -1.79 4.16 -17.87
CA GLY A 212 -1.02 5.36 -17.56
C GLY A 212 0.48 5.17 -17.85
N LEU A 213 1.29 6.00 -17.20
CA LEU A 213 2.75 6.07 -17.31
C LEU A 213 3.47 4.89 -16.63
N LEU A 214 3.42 3.71 -17.25
CA LEU A 214 4.26 2.57 -16.89
C LEU A 214 5.02 2.11 -18.14
N ARG A 215 6.33 1.96 -18.00
CA ARG A 215 7.20 1.49 -19.07
C ARG A 215 7.64 0.06 -18.74
N LEU A 216 7.36 -0.87 -19.64
CA LEU A 216 7.83 -2.25 -19.57
C LEU A 216 8.76 -2.49 -20.75
N VAL A 217 10.00 -2.86 -20.47
CA VAL A 217 10.94 -3.28 -21.50
C VAL A 217 10.93 -4.80 -21.59
N LEU A 218 10.53 -5.32 -22.75
CA LEU A 218 10.37 -6.74 -23.01
C LEU A 218 11.55 -7.26 -23.82
N GLN A 219 12.10 -8.40 -23.41
CA GLN A 219 12.98 -9.22 -24.21
C GLN A 219 12.16 -10.37 -24.81
N LEU A 220 12.12 -10.47 -26.13
CA LEU A 220 11.26 -11.40 -26.86
C LEU A 220 12.08 -12.36 -27.72
N GLU A 221 11.68 -13.63 -27.72
CA GLU A 221 12.09 -14.64 -28.69
C GLU A 221 10.89 -14.98 -29.57
N GLY A 222 10.82 -14.37 -30.76
CA GLY A 222 9.61 -14.41 -31.57
C GLY A 222 8.44 -13.72 -30.87
N GLU A 223 7.45 -14.49 -30.41
CA GLU A 223 6.29 -13.99 -29.65
C GLU A 223 6.38 -14.26 -28.13
N GLU A 224 7.34 -15.08 -27.70
CA GLU A 224 7.50 -15.49 -26.31
C GLU A 224 8.33 -14.48 -25.52
N ILE A 225 7.86 -14.14 -24.31
CA ILE A 225 8.54 -13.25 -23.39
C ILE A 225 9.62 -14.03 -22.64
N VAL A 226 10.88 -13.69 -22.90
CA VAL A 226 12.05 -14.23 -22.19
C VAL A 226 12.24 -13.51 -20.86
N ASP A 227 12.12 -12.19 -20.86
CA ASP A 227 12.20 -11.39 -19.64
C ASP A 227 11.52 -10.02 -19.77
N VAL A 228 11.19 -9.42 -18.62
CA VAL A 228 10.49 -8.13 -18.52
C VAL A 228 11.14 -7.27 -17.46
N VAL A 229 11.38 -6.00 -17.80
CA VAL A 229 11.86 -4.99 -16.85
C VAL A 229 10.82 -3.89 -16.70
N PRO A 230 10.16 -3.79 -15.53
CA PRO A 230 9.32 -2.66 -15.19
C PRO A 230 10.17 -1.46 -14.77
N ASP A 231 10.01 -0.36 -15.50
CA ASP A 231 10.59 0.96 -15.22
C ASP A 231 9.48 1.88 -14.68
N ILE A 232 9.63 2.32 -13.43
CA ILE A 232 8.60 3.00 -12.63
C ILE A 232 9.11 4.37 -12.13
N GLY A 233 8.31 5.11 -11.38
CA GLY A 233 8.70 6.42 -10.83
C GLY A 233 8.21 7.63 -11.63
N TYR A 234 7.60 7.42 -12.80
CA TYR A 234 7.04 8.51 -13.63
C TYR A 234 5.93 9.31 -12.93
N HIS A 235 5.25 8.72 -11.95
CA HIS A 235 4.22 9.36 -11.13
C HIS A 235 4.67 9.54 -9.67
N HIS A 236 5.97 9.51 -9.38
CA HIS A 236 6.48 9.77 -8.03
C HIS A 236 6.29 11.25 -7.68
N ARG A 237 5.63 11.54 -6.56
CA ARG A 237 5.30 12.91 -6.13
C ARG A 237 5.89 13.27 -4.78
N GLY A 238 6.69 12.38 -4.19
CA GLY A 238 7.27 12.58 -2.87
C GLY A 238 6.22 12.66 -1.77
N ALA A 239 5.16 11.84 -1.86
CA ALA A 239 4.04 11.90 -0.89
C ALA A 239 4.50 11.68 0.55
N GLU A 240 5.49 10.79 0.77
CA GLU A 240 6.08 10.53 2.08
C GLU A 240 6.79 11.75 2.67
N LYS A 241 7.59 12.46 1.85
CA LYS A 241 8.26 13.70 2.26
C LYS A 241 7.25 14.80 2.59
N MET A 242 6.12 14.85 1.86
CA MET A 242 5.03 15.76 2.19
C MET A 242 4.35 15.38 3.51
N GLY A 243 4.25 14.10 3.84
CA GLY A 243 3.73 13.62 5.13
C GLY A 243 4.57 14.05 6.32
N GLU A 244 5.89 14.17 6.15
CA GLU A 244 6.79 14.65 7.21
C GLU A 244 6.69 16.17 7.46
N ARG A 245 6.22 16.90 6.44
CA ARG A 245 6.10 18.36 6.47
C ARG A 245 4.71 18.84 6.87
N GLN A 246 3.67 18.19 6.36
CA GLN A 246 2.29 18.60 6.63
C GLN A 246 1.88 18.17 8.03
N THR A 247 0.99 18.94 8.64
CA THR A 247 0.43 18.55 9.93
C THR A 247 -0.38 17.27 9.77
N TRP A 248 -0.53 16.48 10.85
CA TRP A 248 -1.26 15.20 10.82
C TRP A 248 -2.64 15.31 10.16
N HIS A 249 -3.33 16.42 10.40
CA HIS A 249 -4.64 16.71 9.81
C HIS A 249 -4.56 17.16 8.34
N LYS A 250 -3.60 18.02 7.98
CA LYS A 250 -3.45 18.53 6.60
C LYS A 250 -2.94 17.49 5.61
N PHE A 251 -2.35 16.40 6.09
CA PHE A 251 -1.89 15.29 5.24
C PHE A 251 -3.03 14.37 4.76
N ILE A 252 -4.19 14.33 5.42
CA ILE A 252 -5.31 13.42 5.07
C ILE A 252 -5.72 13.48 3.57
N PRO A 253 -5.80 14.65 2.90
CA PRO A 253 -6.14 14.68 1.48
C PRO A 253 -5.10 14.02 0.56
N TYR A 254 -3.85 13.86 1.00
CA TYR A 254 -2.83 13.13 0.23
C TYR A 254 -3.11 11.62 0.23
N THR A 255 -3.63 11.07 1.34
CA THR A 255 -3.88 9.63 1.44
C THR A 255 -5.00 9.18 0.48
N ASP A 256 -6.00 10.03 0.23
CA ASP A 256 -7.06 9.83 -0.79
C ASP A 256 -6.51 9.83 -2.24
N ARG A 257 -5.29 10.32 -2.46
CA ARG A 257 -4.66 10.49 -3.78
C ARG A 257 -3.56 9.48 -4.08
N ILE A 258 -3.22 8.62 -3.11
CA ILE A 258 -2.30 7.49 -3.32
C ILE A 258 -2.99 6.46 -4.22
N ASP A 259 -4.10 5.89 -3.76
CA ASP A 259 -5.05 5.15 -4.61
C ASP A 259 -6.29 6.00 -4.86
N TYR A 260 -6.27 6.75 -5.96
CA TYR A 260 -7.38 7.62 -6.36
C TYR A 260 -8.64 6.85 -6.78
N THR A 261 -8.59 5.51 -6.89
CA THR A 261 -9.78 4.68 -7.18
C THR A 261 -10.49 4.22 -5.92
N ALA A 262 -9.74 4.04 -4.82
CA ALA A 262 -10.24 3.49 -3.56
C ALA A 262 -10.56 4.57 -2.50
N GLY A 263 -10.28 5.84 -2.75
CA GLY A 263 -10.70 6.98 -1.92
C GLY A 263 -10.43 6.77 -0.42
N VAL A 264 -11.51 6.76 0.38
CA VAL A 264 -11.44 6.74 1.85
C VAL A 264 -10.82 5.47 2.45
N ILE A 265 -10.67 4.40 1.68
CA ILE A 265 -10.06 3.15 2.15
C ILE A 265 -8.61 3.41 2.60
N ASN A 266 -7.86 4.21 1.84
CA ASN A 266 -6.49 4.57 2.20
C ASN A 266 -6.42 5.50 3.40
N ASN A 267 -7.36 6.46 3.50
CA ASN A 267 -7.44 7.34 4.66
C ASN A 267 -7.61 6.55 5.95
N LEU A 268 -8.36 5.44 5.90
CA LEU A 268 -8.61 4.61 7.09
C LEU A 268 -7.30 4.00 7.63
N ALA A 269 -6.41 3.51 6.76
CA ALA A 269 -5.13 2.94 7.19
C ALA A 269 -4.25 3.98 7.92
N TYR A 270 -4.19 5.18 7.36
CA TYR A 270 -3.47 6.30 7.97
C TYR A 270 -4.10 6.70 9.32
N LEU A 271 -5.42 6.92 9.34
CA LEU A 271 -6.13 7.40 10.53
C LEU A 271 -6.09 6.39 11.68
N LEU A 272 -6.24 5.09 11.41
CA LEU A 272 -6.13 4.07 12.46
C LEU A 272 -4.74 4.07 13.10
N SER A 273 -3.69 4.29 12.31
CA SER A 273 -2.32 4.38 12.81
C SER A 273 -2.10 5.64 13.65
N VAL A 274 -2.64 6.80 13.22
CA VAL A 274 -2.60 8.06 14.01
C VAL A 274 -3.44 7.95 15.30
N GLU A 275 -4.63 7.37 15.22
CA GLU A 275 -5.53 7.18 16.36
C GLU A 275 -4.92 6.24 17.40
N LYS A 276 -4.20 5.20 16.95
CA LYS A 276 -3.45 4.30 17.82
C LYS A 276 -2.31 5.03 18.53
N LEU A 277 -1.54 5.86 17.83
CA LEU A 277 -0.48 6.69 18.42
C LEU A 277 -1.01 7.65 19.47
N ALA A 278 -2.16 8.27 19.19
CA ALA A 278 -2.79 9.27 20.05
C ALA A 278 -3.61 8.67 21.20
N GLY A 279 -3.84 7.34 21.21
CA GLY A 279 -4.73 6.70 22.18
C GLY A 279 -6.20 7.09 22.03
N ILE A 280 -6.63 7.48 20.82
CA ILE A 280 -8.01 7.95 20.58
C ILE A 280 -8.94 6.76 20.34
N GLU A 281 -9.97 6.63 21.17
CA GLU A 281 -11.09 5.73 20.90
C GLU A 281 -12.14 6.41 20.02
N VAL A 282 -12.44 5.77 18.89
CA VAL A 282 -13.43 6.25 17.91
C VAL A 282 -14.83 5.73 18.29
N PRO A 283 -15.88 6.56 18.31
CA PRO A 283 -17.23 6.12 18.67
C PRO A 283 -17.78 5.01 17.74
N PRO A 284 -18.63 4.10 18.25
CA PRO A 284 -19.20 3.00 17.45
C PRO A 284 -19.90 3.46 16.17
N ARG A 285 -20.68 4.55 16.23
CA ARG A 285 -21.35 5.12 15.04
C ARG A 285 -20.35 5.54 13.96
N ALA A 286 -19.28 6.23 14.35
CA ALA A 286 -18.24 6.64 13.42
C ALA A 286 -17.51 5.44 12.80
N GLN A 287 -17.30 4.36 13.56
CA GLN A 287 -16.71 3.13 13.04
C GLN A 287 -17.61 2.47 11.97
N VAL A 288 -18.91 2.35 12.22
CA VAL A 288 -19.86 1.76 11.24
C VAL A 288 -20.00 2.64 10.00
N ILE A 289 -20.02 3.97 10.14
CA ILE A 289 -20.00 4.90 9.00
C ILE A 289 -18.73 4.69 8.17
N ARG A 290 -17.57 4.52 8.81
CA ARG A 290 -16.30 4.25 8.12
C ARG A 290 -16.37 2.95 7.34
N VAL A 291 -16.83 1.86 7.95
CA VAL A 291 -17.00 0.56 7.29
C VAL A 291 -17.92 0.68 6.06
N MET A 292 -19.09 1.30 6.22
CA MET A 292 -20.03 1.47 5.11
C MET A 292 -19.42 2.23 3.92
N LEU A 293 -18.73 3.35 4.18
CA LEU A 293 -18.09 4.13 3.12
C LEU A 293 -16.90 3.39 2.50
N THR A 294 -16.09 2.69 3.30
CA THR A 294 -14.98 1.85 2.80
C THR A 294 -15.49 0.77 1.86
N GLU A 295 -16.60 0.08 2.18
CA GLU A 295 -17.14 -0.97 1.31
C GLU A 295 -17.83 -0.39 0.04
N LEU A 296 -18.42 0.81 0.10
CA LEU A 296 -18.88 1.52 -1.11
C LEU A 296 -17.71 1.87 -2.04
N TYR A 297 -16.61 2.38 -1.49
CA TYR A 297 -15.40 2.64 -2.26
C TYR A 297 -14.72 1.36 -2.76
N ARG A 298 -14.86 0.23 -2.06
CA ARG A 298 -14.36 -1.08 -2.51
C ARG A 298 -15.10 -1.51 -3.77
N ILE A 299 -16.42 -1.42 -3.77
CA ILE A 299 -17.25 -1.63 -4.96
C ILE A 299 -16.84 -0.67 -6.08
N ALA A 300 -16.70 0.63 -5.78
CA ALA A 300 -16.32 1.62 -6.79
C ALA A 300 -14.95 1.34 -7.42
N SER A 301 -13.96 0.89 -6.65
CA SER A 301 -12.63 0.50 -7.14
C SER A 301 -12.71 -0.75 -8.03
N HIS A 302 -13.39 -1.80 -7.58
CA HIS A 302 -13.57 -3.02 -8.36
C HIS A 302 -14.37 -2.79 -9.66
N LEU A 303 -15.31 -1.84 -9.70
CA LEU A 303 -16.06 -1.53 -10.92
C LEU A 303 -15.21 -0.91 -12.03
N VAL A 304 -14.26 -0.04 -11.66
CA VAL A 304 -13.28 0.50 -12.63
C VAL A 304 -12.44 -0.64 -13.14
N TRP A 305 -11.80 -1.36 -12.22
CA TRP A 305 -10.91 -2.46 -12.54
C TRP A 305 -11.59 -3.51 -13.42
N TYR A 306 -12.82 -3.90 -13.10
CA TYR A 306 -13.53 -4.94 -13.84
C TYR A 306 -13.90 -4.50 -15.26
N GLY A 307 -14.25 -3.21 -15.43
CA GLY A 307 -14.48 -2.62 -16.74
C GLY A 307 -13.20 -2.61 -17.57
N THR A 308 -12.11 -2.05 -17.02
CA THR A 308 -10.83 -1.90 -17.74
C THR A 308 -10.18 -3.26 -18.03
N PHE A 309 -10.27 -4.21 -17.10
CA PHE A 309 -9.80 -5.59 -17.31
C PHE A 309 -10.49 -6.26 -18.51
N ALA A 310 -11.81 -6.10 -18.64
CA ALA A 310 -12.53 -6.61 -19.81
C ALA A 310 -12.12 -5.88 -21.10
N GLN A 311 -11.88 -4.57 -21.03
CA GLN A 311 -11.43 -3.75 -22.15
C GLN A 311 -10.04 -4.18 -22.65
N ASP A 312 -9.09 -4.46 -21.76
CA ASP A 312 -7.74 -4.91 -22.11
C ASP A 312 -7.75 -6.26 -22.83
N LEU A 313 -8.73 -7.12 -22.50
CA LEU A 313 -8.96 -8.39 -23.18
C LEU A 313 -9.76 -8.25 -24.49
N GLY A 314 -10.15 -7.03 -24.86
CA GLY A 314 -10.83 -6.70 -26.10
C GLY A 314 -12.35 -6.51 -25.99
N GLN A 315 -12.95 -6.63 -24.80
CA GLN A 315 -14.38 -6.35 -24.60
C GLN A 315 -14.60 -4.89 -24.17
N ILE A 316 -15.00 -4.04 -25.13
CA ILE A 316 -15.12 -2.59 -24.89
C ILE A 316 -16.42 -2.22 -24.14
N SER A 317 -17.55 -2.87 -24.44
CA SER A 317 -18.86 -2.50 -23.90
C SER A 317 -18.98 -2.54 -22.36
N PRO A 318 -18.40 -3.52 -21.64
CA PRO A 318 -18.49 -3.60 -20.18
C PRO A 318 -18.05 -2.34 -19.43
N VAL A 319 -17.04 -1.60 -19.94
CA VAL A 319 -16.57 -0.37 -19.31
C VAL A 319 -17.70 0.65 -19.13
N PHE A 320 -18.57 0.81 -20.12
CA PHE A 320 -19.65 1.79 -20.05
C PHE A 320 -20.71 1.39 -19.02
N TYR A 321 -20.98 0.09 -18.90
CA TYR A 321 -21.94 -0.42 -17.93
C TYR A 321 -21.43 -0.31 -16.50
N THR A 322 -20.17 -0.67 -16.26
CA THR A 322 -19.59 -0.60 -14.91
C THR A 322 -19.40 0.85 -14.46
N PHE A 323 -19.07 1.77 -15.38
CA PHE A 323 -18.99 3.20 -15.07
C PHE A 323 -20.35 3.80 -14.72
N ASN A 324 -21.42 3.40 -15.42
CA ASN A 324 -22.77 3.86 -15.06
C ASN A 324 -23.17 3.45 -13.62
N ASP A 325 -22.85 2.23 -13.21
CA ASP A 325 -23.13 1.80 -11.84
C ASP A 325 -22.15 2.38 -10.82
N ARG A 326 -20.90 2.67 -11.23
CA ARG A 326 -19.96 3.44 -10.41
C ARG A 326 -20.46 4.86 -10.16
N GLU A 327 -21.09 5.49 -11.15
CA GLU A 327 -21.67 6.83 -10.96
C GLU A 327 -22.80 6.83 -9.94
N ARG A 328 -23.63 5.78 -9.89
CA ARG A 328 -24.64 5.63 -8.83
C ARG A 328 -24.01 5.55 -7.44
N VAL A 329 -22.86 4.89 -7.32
CA VAL A 329 -22.10 4.87 -6.06
C VAL A 329 -21.56 6.28 -5.73
N PHE A 330 -21.07 7.02 -6.73
CA PHE A 330 -20.62 8.40 -6.53
C PHE A 330 -21.73 9.37 -6.19
N ASP A 331 -22.95 9.20 -6.68
CA ASP A 331 -24.11 10.01 -6.27
C ASP A 331 -24.39 9.86 -4.77
N ILE A 332 -24.29 8.63 -4.25
CA ILE A 332 -24.44 8.34 -2.81
C ILE A 332 -23.30 8.98 -2.02
N ILE A 333 -22.05 8.78 -2.46
CA ILE A 333 -20.87 9.34 -1.79
C ILE A 333 -20.91 10.87 -1.80
N SER A 334 -21.32 11.48 -2.91
CA SER A 334 -21.44 12.93 -3.06
C SER A 334 -22.53 13.49 -2.16
N ALA A 335 -23.66 12.78 -2.00
CA ALA A 335 -24.71 13.19 -1.08
C ALA A 335 -24.27 13.15 0.39
N ILE A 336 -23.44 12.17 0.76
CA ILE A 336 -22.92 12.04 2.13
C ILE A 336 -21.80 13.03 2.41
N THR A 337 -20.84 13.16 1.49
CA THR A 337 -19.55 13.79 1.77
C THR A 337 -19.35 15.14 1.10
N GLY A 338 -20.15 15.46 0.07
CA GLY A 338 -19.95 16.61 -0.81
C GLY A 338 -18.85 16.44 -1.85
N GLY A 339 -18.02 15.38 -1.75
CA GLY A 339 -17.02 15.02 -2.74
C GLY A 339 -17.39 13.74 -3.50
N ARG A 340 -16.91 13.59 -4.74
CA ARG A 340 -17.14 12.37 -5.55
C ARG A 340 -16.00 11.37 -5.40
N MET A 341 -14.82 11.71 -5.94
CA MET A 341 -13.64 10.85 -5.87
C MET A 341 -12.88 11.02 -4.56
N HIS A 342 -12.50 12.25 -4.23
CA HIS A 342 -11.76 12.58 -3.00
C HIS A 342 -12.73 13.16 -1.97
N ALA A 343 -13.38 12.29 -1.21
CA ALA A 343 -14.38 12.69 -0.23
C ALA A 343 -13.78 13.41 0.98
N ASN A 344 -12.53 13.10 1.36
CA ASN A 344 -11.87 13.66 2.55
C ASN A 344 -12.81 13.71 3.77
N TRP A 345 -13.57 12.63 4.00
CA TRP A 345 -14.64 12.59 5.01
C TRP A 345 -14.15 12.09 6.36
N PHE A 346 -13.20 11.17 6.37
CA PHE A 346 -12.64 10.63 7.60
C PHE A 346 -11.70 11.65 8.24
N ARG A 347 -11.72 11.68 9.57
CA ARG A 347 -11.02 12.66 10.40
C ARG A 347 -10.37 11.96 11.58
N ILE A 348 -9.35 12.58 12.17
CA ILE A 348 -8.70 12.03 13.37
C ILE A 348 -9.75 11.99 14.49
N GLY A 349 -10.10 10.80 14.95
CA GLY A 349 -11.10 10.56 15.97
C GLY A 349 -12.54 10.37 15.46
N GLY A 350 -12.78 10.24 14.15
CA GLY A 350 -14.11 9.91 13.64
C GLY A 350 -14.35 10.35 12.20
N VAL A 351 -15.50 10.99 11.95
CA VAL A 351 -15.86 11.54 10.63
C VAL A 351 -16.12 13.05 10.70
N ALA A 352 -16.16 13.72 9.54
CA ALA A 352 -16.29 15.17 9.46
C ALA A 352 -17.66 15.66 9.97
N GLN A 353 -18.74 15.03 9.52
CA GLN A 353 -20.13 15.27 9.92
C GLN A 353 -20.90 13.94 9.98
N ASP A 354 -22.10 13.95 10.55
CA ASP A 354 -22.98 12.78 10.53
C ASP A 354 -23.64 12.56 9.16
N LEU A 355 -24.26 11.39 8.97
CA LEU A 355 -24.97 11.04 7.73
C LEU A 355 -26.18 11.96 7.48
N PRO A 356 -26.44 12.35 6.22
CA PRO A 356 -27.56 13.22 5.86
C PRO A 356 -28.92 12.53 6.03
N GLN A 357 -29.99 13.28 6.25
CA GLN A 357 -31.34 12.72 6.31
C GLN A 357 -31.70 12.03 4.99
N GLY A 358 -32.27 10.82 5.07
CA GLY A 358 -32.65 10.02 3.89
C GLY A 358 -31.55 9.12 3.31
N TRP A 359 -30.35 9.08 3.90
CA TRP A 359 -29.24 8.21 3.44
C TRP A 359 -29.64 6.73 3.29
N GLN A 360 -30.51 6.24 4.19
CA GLN A 360 -30.97 4.84 4.20
C GLN A 360 -31.70 4.46 2.91
N GLN A 361 -32.53 5.36 2.38
CA GLN A 361 -33.28 5.11 1.16
C GLN A 361 -32.33 4.97 -0.05
N MET A 362 -31.32 5.84 -0.11
CA MET A 362 -30.32 5.80 -1.18
C MET A 362 -29.55 4.47 -1.20
N ILE A 363 -29.15 3.98 -0.01
CA ILE A 363 -28.48 2.68 0.14
C ILE A 363 -29.44 1.54 -0.22
N ALA A 364 -30.70 1.58 0.24
CA ALA A 364 -31.70 0.55 -0.06
C ALA A 364 -31.98 0.43 -1.56
N ASP A 365 -32.07 1.56 -2.27
CA ASP A 365 -32.27 1.59 -3.72
C ASP A 365 -31.07 1.00 -4.47
N PHE A 366 -29.85 1.31 -4.02
CA PHE A 366 -28.64 0.71 -4.58
C PHE A 366 -28.56 -0.80 -4.35
N LEU A 367 -28.85 -1.26 -3.13
CA LEU A 367 -28.88 -2.69 -2.78
C LEU A 367 -29.92 -3.48 -3.59
N LYS A 368 -30.98 -2.82 -4.07
CA LYS A 368 -31.99 -3.44 -4.94
C LYS A 368 -31.56 -3.50 -6.42
N HIS A 369 -30.79 -2.51 -6.87
CA HIS A 369 -30.35 -2.38 -8.26
C HIS A 369 -29.11 -3.23 -8.56
N PHE A 370 -28.03 -3.02 -7.81
CA PHE A 370 -26.69 -3.50 -8.14
C PHE A 370 -26.54 -5.03 -8.26
N PRO A 371 -27.21 -5.87 -7.43
CA PRO A 371 -27.20 -7.32 -7.62
C PRO A 371 -27.66 -7.78 -9.01
N LYS A 372 -28.57 -7.04 -9.67
CA LYS A 372 -29.06 -7.37 -11.01
C LYS A 372 -27.97 -7.12 -12.05
N SER A 373 -27.35 -5.95 -11.99
CA SER A 373 -26.22 -5.58 -12.86
C SER A 373 -25.07 -6.57 -12.71
N LEU A 374 -24.69 -6.92 -11.47
CA LEU A 374 -23.56 -7.79 -11.21
C LEU A 374 -23.76 -9.21 -11.81
N ARG A 375 -24.98 -9.75 -11.75
CA ARG A 375 -25.33 -11.03 -12.40
C ARG A 375 -25.27 -10.93 -13.92
N GLU A 376 -25.69 -9.81 -14.48
CA GLU A 376 -25.62 -9.57 -15.92
C GLU A 376 -24.18 -9.51 -16.39
N TRP A 377 -23.32 -8.77 -15.69
CA TRP A 377 -21.91 -8.68 -16.08
C TRP A 377 -21.15 -9.98 -15.89
N ASP A 378 -21.42 -10.75 -14.82
CA ASP A 378 -20.86 -12.11 -14.67
C ASP A 378 -21.19 -12.98 -15.88
N LYS A 379 -22.42 -12.89 -16.38
CA LYS A 379 -22.87 -13.63 -17.56
C LYS A 379 -22.16 -13.17 -18.84
N VAL A 380 -21.97 -11.87 -19.03
CA VAL A 380 -21.40 -11.29 -20.26
C VAL A 380 -19.88 -11.45 -20.33
N VAL A 381 -19.17 -11.28 -19.21
CA VAL A 381 -17.70 -11.26 -19.16
C VAL A 381 -17.15 -12.58 -18.64
N MET A 382 -17.41 -12.94 -17.38
CA MET A 382 -16.75 -14.10 -16.74
C MET A 382 -17.21 -15.46 -17.24
N ARG A 383 -18.44 -15.57 -17.74
CA ARG A 383 -18.92 -16.80 -18.39
C ARG A 383 -18.57 -16.87 -19.87
N ASN A 384 -18.02 -15.80 -20.45
CA ASN A 384 -17.62 -15.77 -21.84
C ASN A 384 -16.48 -16.76 -22.11
N ARG A 385 -16.60 -17.52 -23.20
CA ARG A 385 -15.59 -18.50 -23.61
C ARG A 385 -14.25 -17.85 -23.97
N ILE A 386 -14.26 -16.66 -24.58
CA ILE A 386 -13.04 -15.96 -25.02
C ILE A 386 -12.28 -15.45 -23.80
N ILE A 387 -12.97 -14.81 -22.84
CA ILE A 387 -12.35 -14.33 -21.59
C ILE A 387 -11.73 -15.52 -20.83
N LYS A 388 -12.46 -16.62 -20.68
CA LYS A 388 -11.94 -17.84 -20.04
C LYS A 388 -10.68 -18.36 -20.74
N ALA A 389 -10.69 -18.43 -22.07
CA ALA A 389 -9.52 -18.88 -22.84
C ALA A 389 -8.30 -17.95 -22.68
N ARG A 390 -8.51 -16.67 -22.40
CA ARG A 390 -7.46 -15.64 -22.23
C ARG A 390 -7.06 -15.38 -20.77
N THR A 391 -7.57 -16.14 -19.81
CA THR A 391 -7.32 -15.86 -18.38
C THR A 391 -7.10 -17.11 -17.54
N ILE A 392 -7.67 -18.25 -17.92
CA ILE A 392 -7.46 -19.52 -17.22
C ILE A 392 -6.06 -20.03 -17.56
N GLY A 393 -5.26 -20.33 -16.52
CA GLY A 393 -3.89 -20.82 -16.70
C GLY A 393 -2.87 -19.75 -17.13
N ILE A 394 -3.21 -18.46 -17.04
CA ILE A 394 -2.32 -17.35 -17.36
C ILE A 394 -1.87 -16.64 -16.09
N GLY A 395 -0.57 -16.35 -15.97
CA GLY A 395 0.02 -15.66 -14.83
C GLY A 395 -0.23 -16.42 -13.52
N VAL A 396 0.07 -17.72 -13.55
CA VAL A 396 -0.17 -18.67 -12.46
C VAL A 396 0.95 -18.57 -11.44
N PHE A 397 0.59 -18.56 -10.16
CA PHE A 397 1.54 -18.71 -9.06
C PHE A 397 0.88 -19.38 -7.86
N ASN A 398 1.68 -20.06 -7.04
CA ASN A 398 1.19 -20.75 -5.84
C ASN A 398 1.23 -19.86 -4.59
N THR A 399 0.69 -20.34 -3.47
CA THR A 399 0.64 -19.59 -2.20
C THR A 399 2.02 -19.25 -1.66
N ASP A 400 3.00 -20.15 -1.77
CA ASP A 400 4.35 -19.89 -1.25
C ASP A 400 5.06 -18.82 -2.08
N GLU A 401 4.93 -18.85 -3.40
CA GLU A 401 5.43 -17.81 -4.31
C GLU A 401 4.75 -16.47 -4.05
N ALA A 402 3.43 -16.44 -3.86
CA ALA A 402 2.70 -15.22 -3.52
C ALA A 402 3.23 -14.57 -2.24
N ILE A 403 3.49 -15.38 -1.20
CA ILE A 403 4.03 -14.91 0.07
C ILE A 403 5.48 -14.42 -0.09
N GLU A 404 6.29 -15.14 -0.85
CA GLU A 404 7.70 -14.82 -1.11
C GLU A 404 7.85 -13.48 -1.86
N TRP A 405 6.96 -13.21 -2.82
CA TRP A 405 6.92 -11.97 -3.57
C TRP A 405 6.18 -10.82 -2.85
N GLY A 406 5.59 -11.08 -1.67
CA GLY A 406 4.87 -10.08 -0.89
C GLY A 406 3.49 -9.71 -1.45
N ALA A 407 2.90 -10.57 -2.28
CA ALA A 407 1.54 -10.40 -2.79
C ALA A 407 0.51 -10.48 -1.65
N THR A 408 -0.53 -9.64 -1.71
CA THR A 408 -1.55 -9.50 -0.66
C THR A 408 -2.93 -9.29 -1.27
N GLY A 409 -3.98 -9.49 -0.48
CA GLY A 409 -5.36 -9.24 -0.91
C GLY A 409 -5.88 -10.26 -1.92
N PRO A 410 -6.61 -9.81 -2.97
CA PRO A 410 -7.18 -10.70 -3.98
C PRO A 410 -6.13 -11.59 -4.65
N ALA A 411 -4.90 -11.10 -4.85
CA ALA A 411 -3.80 -11.87 -5.43
C ALA A 411 -3.43 -13.10 -4.57
N LEU A 412 -3.35 -12.92 -3.24
CA LEU A 412 -3.05 -14.02 -2.32
C LEU A 412 -4.25 -14.97 -2.16
N ARG A 413 -5.46 -14.42 -2.05
CA ARG A 413 -6.71 -15.20 -1.94
C ARG A 413 -6.98 -16.06 -3.17
N ALA A 414 -6.56 -15.63 -4.36
CA ALA A 414 -6.69 -16.40 -5.59
C ALA A 414 -5.91 -17.73 -5.58
N THR A 415 -4.87 -17.84 -4.75
CA THR A 415 -4.09 -19.10 -4.59
C THR A 415 -4.76 -20.11 -3.65
N GLY A 416 -5.84 -19.73 -2.96
CA GLY A 416 -6.57 -20.58 -2.03
C GLY A 416 -6.29 -20.32 -0.55
N LEU A 417 -5.43 -19.34 -0.21
CA LEU A 417 -5.21 -18.96 1.19
C LEU A 417 -6.35 -18.06 1.70
N GLU A 418 -7.11 -18.56 2.68
CA GLU A 418 -8.18 -17.81 3.37
C GLU A 418 -7.61 -16.73 4.31
N TRP A 419 -7.07 -15.66 3.70
CA TRP A 419 -6.49 -14.52 4.41
C TRP A 419 -7.18 -13.20 4.04
N ASP A 420 -7.76 -12.56 5.04
CA ASP A 420 -8.34 -11.22 4.96
C ASP A 420 -8.15 -10.53 6.32
N LEU A 421 -7.53 -9.35 6.33
CA LEU A 421 -7.27 -8.62 7.56
C LEU A 421 -8.56 -8.28 8.31
N ARG A 422 -9.67 -8.01 7.60
CA ARG A 422 -10.97 -7.67 8.22
C ARG A 422 -11.51 -8.76 9.13
N LYS A 423 -11.15 -10.04 8.88
CA LYS A 423 -11.50 -11.17 9.75
C LYS A 423 -10.36 -11.63 10.66
N LYS A 424 -9.15 -11.72 10.14
CA LYS A 424 -8.00 -12.26 10.90
C LYS A 424 -7.48 -11.28 11.94
N ARG A 425 -7.58 -9.98 11.66
CA ARG A 425 -7.14 -8.86 12.51
C ARG A 425 -8.16 -7.71 12.41
N PRO A 426 -9.38 -7.90 12.95
CA PRO A 426 -10.48 -6.96 12.75
C PRO A 426 -10.14 -5.57 13.31
N TYR A 427 -10.55 -4.54 12.57
CA TYR A 427 -10.46 -3.12 12.92
C TYR A 427 -11.82 -2.46 12.72
N SER A 428 -12.05 -1.27 13.29
CA SER A 428 -13.28 -0.48 13.09
C SER A 428 -14.60 -1.28 13.20
N SER A 429 -14.66 -2.25 14.13
CA SER A 429 -15.82 -3.15 14.33
C SER A 429 -16.15 -4.11 13.16
N TYR A 430 -15.19 -4.45 12.29
CA TYR A 430 -15.40 -5.46 11.22
C TYR A 430 -15.81 -6.84 11.76
N ASP A 431 -15.47 -7.15 13.01
CA ASP A 431 -15.83 -8.38 13.72
C ASP A 431 -17.34 -8.53 13.98
N GLN A 432 -18.11 -7.43 13.92
CA GLN A 432 -19.56 -7.44 14.13
C GLN A 432 -20.37 -7.77 12.86
N PHE A 433 -19.71 -7.84 11.70
CA PHE A 433 -20.35 -8.07 10.40
C PHE A 433 -20.12 -9.49 9.91
N GLU A 434 -21.17 -10.10 9.37
CA GLU A 434 -21.11 -11.43 8.77
C GLU A 434 -20.85 -11.34 7.26
N PHE A 435 -19.70 -11.84 6.82
CA PHE A 435 -19.35 -11.98 5.40
C PHE A 435 -18.42 -13.17 5.23
N ASP A 436 -18.20 -13.63 4.01
CA ASP A 436 -17.31 -14.75 3.71
C ASP A 436 -16.02 -14.27 3.03
N ILE A 437 -14.90 -15.00 3.19
CA ILE A 437 -13.65 -14.67 2.51
C ILE A 437 -13.64 -15.42 1.18
N PRO A 438 -13.73 -14.74 0.02
CA PRO A 438 -13.69 -15.41 -1.26
C PRO A 438 -12.25 -15.87 -1.58
N THR A 439 -12.11 -17.11 -2.03
CA THR A 439 -10.81 -17.70 -2.40
C THR A 439 -10.86 -18.37 -3.77
N GLY A 440 -9.75 -18.31 -4.50
CA GLY A 440 -9.51 -19.10 -5.70
C GLY A 440 -8.85 -20.44 -5.38
N LYS A 441 -8.32 -21.12 -6.41
CA LYS A 441 -7.60 -22.39 -6.24
C LYS A 441 -6.30 -22.45 -7.04
N ASN A 442 -6.28 -21.86 -8.22
CA ASN A 442 -5.22 -22.03 -9.19
C ASN A 442 -4.22 -20.87 -9.18
N GLY A 443 -4.59 -19.71 -8.62
CA GLY A 443 -3.74 -18.51 -8.65
C GLY A 443 -3.57 -17.90 -10.05
N ASP A 444 -4.48 -18.17 -10.99
CA ASP A 444 -4.47 -17.60 -12.34
C ASP A 444 -5.21 -16.25 -12.42
N CYS A 445 -5.12 -15.58 -13.58
CA CYS A 445 -5.84 -14.33 -13.83
C CYS A 445 -7.36 -14.46 -13.63
N TYR A 446 -7.94 -15.62 -13.96
CA TYR A 446 -9.37 -15.85 -13.85
C TYR A 446 -9.83 -15.92 -12.39
N ASP A 447 -9.11 -16.65 -11.53
CA ASP A 447 -9.38 -16.76 -10.11
C ASP A 447 -9.21 -15.42 -9.39
N ARG A 448 -8.18 -14.64 -9.75
CA ARG A 448 -8.02 -13.26 -9.27
C ARG A 448 -9.23 -12.39 -9.62
N ALA A 449 -9.76 -12.55 -10.83
CA ALA A 449 -10.95 -11.82 -11.26
C ALA A 449 -12.22 -12.29 -10.53
N ARG A 450 -12.36 -13.60 -10.31
CA ARG A 450 -13.47 -14.18 -9.55
C ARG A 450 -13.50 -13.69 -8.11
N VAL A 451 -12.36 -13.68 -7.42
CA VAL A 451 -12.26 -13.20 -6.04
C VAL A 451 -12.79 -11.77 -5.92
N ARG A 452 -12.39 -10.85 -6.81
CA ARG A 452 -12.87 -9.45 -6.79
C ARG A 452 -14.38 -9.32 -7.03
N ILE A 453 -14.96 -10.17 -7.87
CA ILE A 453 -16.41 -10.18 -8.11
C ILE A 453 -17.17 -10.67 -6.88
N GLU A 454 -16.68 -11.73 -6.25
CA GLU A 454 -17.26 -12.22 -4.99
C GLU A 454 -17.06 -11.21 -3.85
N GLU A 455 -15.96 -10.47 -3.82
CA GLU A 455 -15.76 -9.37 -2.87
C GLU A 455 -16.83 -8.27 -3.03
N MET A 456 -17.27 -7.95 -4.26
CA MET A 456 -18.39 -7.03 -4.47
C MET A 456 -19.69 -7.58 -3.84
N TRP A 457 -19.97 -8.88 -3.95
CA TRP A 457 -21.13 -9.50 -3.29
C TRP A 457 -21.03 -9.42 -1.76
N GLN A 458 -19.85 -9.69 -1.19
CA GLN A 458 -19.63 -9.59 0.25
C GLN A 458 -19.71 -8.14 0.75
N SER A 459 -19.22 -7.18 -0.04
CA SER A 459 -19.34 -5.75 0.25
C SER A 459 -20.80 -5.32 0.36
N LEU A 460 -21.67 -5.80 -0.54
CA LEU A 460 -23.12 -5.54 -0.47
C LEU A 460 -23.73 -6.09 0.81
N ARG A 461 -23.34 -7.31 1.21
CA ARG A 461 -23.81 -7.95 2.44
C ARG A 461 -23.39 -7.16 3.68
N ILE A 462 -22.18 -6.59 3.69
CA ILE A 462 -21.70 -5.72 4.78
C ILE A 462 -22.49 -4.41 4.79
N ILE A 463 -22.66 -3.75 3.64
CA ILE A 463 -23.41 -2.49 3.53
C ILE A 463 -24.86 -2.65 3.99
N GLU A 464 -25.52 -3.76 3.64
CA GLU A 464 -26.86 -4.07 4.12
C GLU A 464 -26.93 -4.19 5.65
N GLN A 465 -25.94 -4.84 6.26
CA GLN A 465 -25.84 -4.95 7.72
C GLN A 465 -25.56 -3.60 8.38
N CYS A 466 -24.66 -2.78 7.81
CA CYS A 466 -24.40 -1.41 8.28
C CYS A 466 -25.68 -0.58 8.27
N MET A 467 -26.49 -0.67 7.22
CA MET A 467 -27.76 0.05 7.12
C MET A 467 -28.75 -0.38 8.20
N ARG A 468 -28.86 -1.69 8.47
CA ARG A 468 -29.81 -2.26 9.44
C ARG A 468 -29.38 -2.07 10.90
N ARG A 469 -28.08 -2.05 11.18
CA ARG A 469 -27.50 -2.07 12.54
C ARG A 469 -26.74 -0.79 12.88
N MET A 470 -26.99 0.33 12.19
CA MET A 470 -26.31 1.60 12.46
C MET A 470 -26.59 2.04 13.91
N PRO A 471 -25.58 2.16 14.78
CA PRO A 471 -25.79 2.56 16.15
C PRO A 471 -26.03 4.08 16.25
N ASP A 472 -26.78 4.48 17.27
CA ASP A 472 -26.90 5.88 17.65
C ASP A 472 -25.65 6.34 18.41
N GLY A 473 -25.49 7.66 18.55
CA GLY A 473 -24.40 8.27 19.32
C GLY A 473 -23.55 9.25 18.51
N PRO A 474 -22.43 9.70 19.06
CA PRO A 474 -21.60 10.73 18.44
C PRO A 474 -20.85 10.19 17.22
N TYR A 475 -20.68 11.02 16.20
CA TYR A 475 -19.92 10.70 14.97
C TYR A 475 -18.42 11.07 15.08
N LYS A 476 -18.02 11.65 16.22
CA LYS A 476 -16.64 12.09 16.49
C LYS A 476 -16.31 11.87 17.96
N SER A 477 -15.08 11.46 18.24
CA SER A 477 -14.55 11.28 19.59
C SER A 477 -14.51 12.62 20.35
N LEU A 478 -14.73 12.54 21.66
CA LEU A 478 -14.60 13.67 22.58
C LEU A 478 -13.15 13.86 23.05
N HIS A 479 -12.21 13.03 22.58
CA HIS A 479 -10.81 13.13 22.92
C HIS A 479 -10.22 14.50 22.51
N PRO A 480 -9.38 15.16 23.34
CA PRO A 480 -8.83 16.49 23.04
C PRO A 480 -8.02 16.58 21.74
N LEU A 481 -7.36 15.47 21.36
CA LEU A 481 -6.59 15.37 20.11
C LEU A 481 -7.43 15.09 18.86
N ALA A 482 -8.74 14.81 19.01
CA ALA A 482 -9.63 14.62 17.88
C ALA A 482 -9.79 15.93 17.09
N THR A 483 -9.56 15.88 15.78
CA THR A 483 -9.44 17.09 14.96
C THR A 483 -10.23 16.94 13.64
N PRO A 484 -11.10 17.92 13.29
CA PRO A 484 -11.36 19.18 14.00
C PRO A 484 -12.31 19.00 15.19
N PRO A 485 -12.24 19.85 16.23
CA PRO A 485 -13.17 19.81 17.36
C PRO A 485 -14.65 20.02 16.97
N LEU A 486 -15.59 19.67 17.86
CA LEU A 486 -17.02 19.89 17.65
C LEU A 486 -17.36 21.38 17.73
N LYS A 487 -17.97 21.92 16.67
CA LYS A 487 -18.23 23.36 16.55
C LYS A 487 -19.37 23.84 17.46
N GLU A 488 -20.31 22.98 17.82
CA GLU A 488 -21.50 23.35 18.61
C GLU A 488 -21.15 24.06 19.92
N HIS A 489 -20.10 23.61 20.62
CA HIS A 489 -19.70 24.17 21.90
C HIS A 489 -18.75 25.38 21.78
N THR A 490 -18.06 25.53 20.64
CA THR A 490 -17.04 26.59 20.44
C THR A 490 -17.57 28.02 20.53
N MET A 491 -18.87 28.23 20.33
CA MET A 491 -19.48 29.57 20.38
C MET A 491 -19.92 29.96 21.80
N TYR A 492 -19.90 29.02 22.75
CA TYR A 492 -20.43 29.19 24.10
C TYR A 492 -19.39 28.97 25.20
N ASP A 493 -18.29 28.29 24.89
CA ASP A 493 -17.22 27.97 25.83
C ASP A 493 -15.83 28.36 25.28
N ILE A 494 -15.03 29.02 26.13
CA ILE A 494 -13.72 29.54 25.76
C ILE A 494 -12.69 28.42 25.58
N GLU A 495 -12.78 27.33 26.36
CA GLU A 495 -11.83 26.23 26.31
C GLU A 495 -11.94 25.46 24.99
N THR A 496 -13.18 25.16 24.57
CA THR A 496 -13.46 24.57 23.26
C THR A 496 -13.05 25.49 22.10
N LEU A 497 -13.21 26.81 22.22
CA LEU A 497 -12.74 27.76 21.23
C LEU A 497 -11.21 27.77 21.09
N ILE A 498 -10.48 27.75 22.21
CA ILE A 498 -9.01 27.67 22.21
C ILE A 498 -8.56 26.37 21.53
N ASN A 499 -9.15 25.23 21.91
CA ASN A 499 -8.84 23.93 21.31
C ASN A 499 -9.15 23.90 19.81
N HIS A 500 -10.26 24.50 19.38
CA HIS A 500 -10.59 24.65 17.97
C HIS A 500 -9.57 25.52 17.22
N PHE A 501 -9.19 26.68 17.78
CA PHE A 501 -8.22 27.58 17.17
C PHE A 501 -6.87 26.88 16.99
N LEU A 502 -6.33 26.27 18.04
CA LEU A 502 -5.04 25.57 18.01
C LEU A 502 -5.08 24.35 17.09
N GLY A 503 -6.12 23.51 17.20
CA GLY A 503 -6.26 22.30 16.40
C GLY A 503 -6.40 22.56 14.90
N VAL A 504 -7.04 23.65 14.50
CA VAL A 504 -7.22 24.00 13.07
C VAL A 504 -6.02 24.77 12.51
N SER A 505 -5.39 25.66 13.30
CA SER A 505 -4.26 26.46 12.83
C SER A 505 -2.93 25.68 12.85
N TRP A 506 -2.56 25.14 14.01
CA TRP A 506 -1.31 24.42 14.24
C TRP A 506 -1.45 22.91 14.00
N GLY A 507 -2.57 22.31 14.40
CA GLY A 507 -2.79 20.86 14.34
C GLY A 507 -2.57 20.16 15.69
N PRO A 508 -3.04 18.91 15.84
CA PRO A 508 -2.86 18.16 17.06
C PRO A 508 -1.39 17.75 17.24
N VAL A 509 -0.87 17.90 18.46
CA VAL A 509 0.44 17.36 18.85
C VAL A 509 0.24 15.90 19.26
N ILE A 510 0.80 14.98 18.48
CA ILE A 510 0.63 13.53 18.71
C ILE A 510 1.79 13.05 19.59
N PRO A 511 1.55 12.27 20.66
CA PRO A 511 2.59 11.78 21.54
C PRO A 511 3.73 11.04 20.81
N GLU A 512 4.91 11.00 21.41
CA GLU A 512 6.05 10.25 20.88
C GLU A 512 5.73 8.75 20.82
N GLY A 513 6.04 8.11 19.70
CA GLY A 513 5.82 6.68 19.51
C GLY A 513 5.87 6.26 18.05
N GLU A 514 5.68 4.95 17.84
CA GLU A 514 5.54 4.37 16.52
C GLU A 514 4.32 3.46 16.44
N ALA A 515 3.60 3.52 15.32
CA ALA A 515 2.51 2.62 15.03
C ALA A 515 2.38 2.35 13.53
N MET A 516 1.96 1.13 13.20
CA MET A 516 1.51 0.74 11.88
C MET A 516 0.29 -0.16 12.00
N ILE A 517 -0.87 0.32 11.55
CA ILE A 517 -2.06 -0.51 11.43
C ILE A 517 -2.27 -0.88 9.96
N GLN A 518 -2.31 -2.18 9.70
CA GLN A 518 -2.61 -2.72 8.37
C GLN A 518 -4.13 -2.79 8.17
N THR A 519 -4.60 -2.33 7.01
CA THR A 519 -5.99 -2.49 6.58
C THR A 519 -6.07 -3.26 5.27
N GLU A 520 -7.23 -3.86 5.02
CA GLU A 520 -7.52 -4.51 3.75
C GLU A 520 -8.03 -3.47 2.74
N GLY A 521 -7.15 -3.01 1.86
CA GLY A 521 -7.49 -2.20 0.69
C GLY A 521 -8.27 -2.98 -0.37
N ALA A 522 -8.71 -2.31 -1.44
CA ALA A 522 -9.35 -2.98 -2.58
C ALA A 522 -8.35 -3.86 -3.37
N LYS A 523 -7.10 -3.39 -3.48
CA LYS A 523 -6.00 -4.11 -4.16
C LYS A 523 -5.25 -5.09 -3.26
N GLY A 524 -5.31 -4.87 -1.95
CA GLY A 524 -4.66 -5.71 -0.94
C GLY A 524 -4.28 -4.91 0.29
N SER A 525 -3.34 -5.42 1.08
CA SER A 525 -3.02 -4.82 2.37
C SER A 525 -2.38 -3.44 2.18
N ASN A 526 -2.88 -2.42 2.86
CA ASN A 526 -2.31 -1.07 2.88
C ASN A 526 -1.98 -0.71 4.33
N ALA A 527 -0.84 -0.06 4.55
CA ALA A 527 -0.46 0.43 5.86
C ALA A 527 0.36 1.72 5.79
N TYR A 528 0.23 2.52 6.85
CA TYR A 528 1.08 3.69 7.08
C TYR A 528 1.91 3.43 8.32
N TYR A 529 3.23 3.33 8.18
CA TYR A 529 4.13 3.27 9.32
C TYR A 529 4.52 4.69 9.70
N LEU A 530 4.01 5.11 10.87
CA LEU A 530 4.09 6.48 11.35
C LEU A 530 4.97 6.52 12.59
N ILE A 531 5.88 7.49 12.62
CA ILE A 531 6.69 7.82 13.78
C ILE A 531 6.37 9.25 14.18
N SER A 532 6.06 9.45 15.45
CA SER A 532 5.87 10.77 16.05
C SER A 532 6.99 11.05 17.04
N ASP A 533 7.49 12.29 17.03
CA ASP A 533 8.48 12.83 17.96
C ASP A 533 7.87 13.91 18.86
N ASN A 534 6.59 13.77 19.22
CA ASN A 534 5.81 14.74 20.00
C ASN A 534 5.61 16.08 19.27
N ASN A 535 5.24 16.02 17.99
CA ASN A 535 5.08 17.17 17.12
C ASN A 535 3.73 17.16 16.36
N THR A 536 3.43 18.27 15.69
CA THR A 536 2.24 18.50 14.86
C THR A 536 2.28 17.81 13.50
N SER A 537 3.45 17.35 13.05
CA SER A 537 3.67 16.56 11.84
C SER A 537 4.32 15.22 12.17
N ALA A 538 4.28 14.28 11.24
CA ALA A 538 4.97 13.00 11.38
C ALA A 538 6.48 13.20 11.30
N TYR A 539 7.25 12.56 12.17
CA TYR A 539 8.69 12.46 11.99
C TYR A 539 9.03 11.59 10.78
N ARG A 540 8.31 10.47 10.61
CA ARG A 540 8.40 9.60 9.43
C ARG A 540 7.01 9.16 9.01
N CYS A 541 6.74 9.22 7.71
CA CYS A 541 5.51 8.70 7.11
C CYS A 541 5.86 7.73 5.98
N ARG A 542 5.98 6.44 6.31
CA ARG A 542 6.19 5.37 5.32
C ARG A 542 4.84 4.85 4.84
N ILE A 543 4.64 4.84 3.52
CA ILE A 543 3.41 4.36 2.89
C ILE A 543 3.70 3.00 2.24
N ARG A 544 3.08 1.95 2.78
CA ARG A 544 3.16 0.58 2.25
C ARG A 544 1.92 0.30 1.42
N THR A 545 2.09 0.28 0.11
CA THR A 545 1.03 -0.01 -0.86
C THR A 545 1.16 -1.42 -1.44
N PRO A 546 0.05 -2.08 -1.82
CA PRO A 546 0.10 -3.42 -2.40
C PRO A 546 0.70 -3.42 -3.82
N SER A 547 0.43 -2.38 -4.62
CA SER A 547 0.83 -2.32 -6.04
C SER A 547 2.35 -2.44 -6.24
N PHE A 548 3.16 -1.90 -5.31
CA PHE A 548 4.61 -1.96 -5.41
C PHE A 548 5.15 -3.38 -5.40
N ALA A 549 4.70 -4.21 -4.45
CA ALA A 549 5.07 -5.62 -4.42
C ALA A 549 4.48 -6.42 -5.58
N HIS A 550 3.26 -6.08 -6.02
CA HIS A 550 2.60 -6.82 -7.10
C HIS A 550 3.26 -6.59 -8.47
N ILE A 551 3.65 -5.35 -8.80
CA ILE A 551 4.33 -5.07 -10.08
C ILE A 551 5.75 -5.64 -10.09
N GLN A 552 6.43 -5.67 -8.95
CA GLN A 552 7.72 -6.35 -8.83
C GLN A 552 7.64 -7.83 -9.24
N MET A 553 6.50 -8.49 -9.01
CA MET A 553 6.28 -9.89 -9.35
C MET A 553 5.97 -10.11 -10.84
N VAL A 554 5.60 -9.08 -11.61
CA VAL A 554 5.19 -9.20 -13.03
C VAL A 554 6.23 -9.94 -13.89
N PRO A 555 7.55 -9.65 -13.81
CA PRO A 555 8.55 -10.41 -14.55
C PRO A 555 8.52 -11.91 -14.24
N PHE A 556 8.32 -12.30 -12.98
CA PHE A 556 8.26 -13.71 -12.59
C PHE A 556 7.07 -14.44 -13.22
N ILE A 557 5.90 -13.80 -13.27
CA ILE A 557 4.65 -14.42 -13.75
C ILE A 557 4.38 -14.26 -15.25
N SER A 558 5.19 -13.48 -15.97
CA SER A 558 5.01 -13.19 -17.41
C SER A 558 5.99 -13.90 -18.33
N ARG A 559 7.06 -14.50 -17.79
CA ARG A 559 8.02 -15.31 -18.57
C ARG A 559 7.33 -16.52 -19.20
N GLY A 560 7.67 -16.78 -20.46
CA GLY A 560 7.10 -17.87 -21.26
C GLY A 560 5.72 -17.61 -21.84
N TYR A 561 5.16 -16.43 -21.60
CA TYR A 561 3.86 -16.01 -22.16
C TYR A 561 4.03 -15.05 -23.33
N THR A 562 2.95 -14.78 -24.05
CA THR A 562 2.94 -13.80 -25.14
C THR A 562 2.68 -12.37 -24.65
N ILE A 563 2.94 -11.37 -25.49
CA ILE A 563 2.59 -9.96 -25.20
C ILE A 563 1.09 -9.80 -24.93
N ALA A 564 0.23 -10.56 -25.63
CA ALA A 564 -1.21 -10.51 -25.43
C ALA A 564 -1.59 -11.02 -24.02
N ASP A 565 -0.89 -12.02 -23.51
CA ASP A 565 -1.10 -12.57 -22.17
C ASP A 565 -0.54 -11.65 -21.08
N LEU A 566 0.55 -10.92 -21.36
CA LEU A 566 1.07 -9.88 -20.48
C LEU A 566 0.00 -8.83 -20.15
N LEU A 567 -0.80 -8.40 -21.13
CA LEU A 567 -1.91 -7.45 -20.87
C LEU A 567 -2.97 -8.05 -19.93
N ALA A 568 -3.25 -9.35 -20.04
CA ALA A 568 -4.16 -10.04 -19.12
C ALA A 568 -3.58 -10.11 -17.70
N ILE A 569 -2.27 -10.34 -17.59
CA ILE A 569 -1.53 -10.37 -16.32
C ILE A 569 -1.58 -8.99 -15.65
N LEU A 570 -1.23 -7.93 -16.38
CA LEU A 570 -1.26 -6.54 -15.89
C LEU A 570 -2.66 -6.15 -15.42
N GLY A 571 -3.68 -6.45 -16.22
CA GLY A 571 -5.07 -6.22 -15.85
C GLY A 571 -5.47 -7.00 -14.60
N ALA A 572 -5.03 -8.25 -14.44
CA ALA A 572 -5.38 -9.06 -13.26
C ALA A 572 -4.65 -8.66 -11.97
N VAL A 573 -3.50 -7.99 -12.06
CA VAL A 573 -2.77 -7.45 -10.91
C VAL A 573 -3.55 -6.32 -10.23
N ASP A 574 -4.25 -5.47 -11.00
CA ASP A 574 -4.96 -4.28 -10.51
C ASP A 574 -4.02 -3.29 -9.80
N PHE A 575 -3.25 -2.53 -10.57
CA PHE A 575 -2.35 -1.51 -10.06
C PHE A 575 -2.85 -0.11 -10.39
N VAL A 576 -2.43 0.85 -9.58
CA VAL A 576 -2.59 2.28 -9.85
C VAL A 576 -1.23 2.93 -9.72
N LEU A 577 -0.82 3.74 -10.69
CA LEU A 577 0.53 4.29 -10.73
C LEU A 577 0.85 5.22 -9.56
N ALA A 578 -0.14 5.99 -9.12
CA ALA A 578 0.00 6.81 -7.91
C ALA A 578 0.19 5.97 -6.63
N ASP A 579 -0.31 4.73 -6.61
CA ASP A 579 -0.15 3.78 -5.50
C ASP A 579 1.22 3.09 -5.58
N LEU A 580 1.69 2.80 -6.79
CA LEU A 580 3.01 2.25 -7.09
C LEU A 580 4.14 3.22 -6.71
N ASP A 581 4.07 4.46 -7.21
CA ASP A 581 5.18 5.42 -7.13
C ASP A 581 5.11 6.32 -5.88
N ARG A 582 3.91 6.60 -5.35
CA ARG A 582 3.60 7.45 -4.18
C ARG A 582 3.89 8.96 -4.35
#